data_AF-N6T4W2-F1
#
_entry.id   AF-N6T4W2-F1
#
_cell.length_a   1.000
_cell.length_b   1.000
_cell.length_c   1.000
_cell.angle_alpha   90.00
_cell.angle_beta   90.00
_cell.angle_gamma   90.00
#
_symmetry.space_group_name_H-M   'P 1'
#
loop_
_entity.id
_entity.type
_entity.pdbx_description
1 polymer ?
#
loop_
_entity_poly.entity_id
_entity_poly.type
_entity_poly.pdbx_seq_one_letter_code
_entity_poly.pdbx_strand_id
1 'polypeptide(L)'
;MWCNGFVSKPLCGNNLEHIFRAAAEAGPSDILKLYNAAGQLLNISADLLPNTEDTLYSLQVLQVVAANGLAMLQESTCAELKSLEARVSAVERQMRAELPLPAAVEDLRREVEAFRERLETDEGLSWLGE
;
A
#
# COMPACT_ATOMS: atom_id res chain seq x y z
N MET A 1 33.33 -19.10 -12.73
CA MET A 1 32.03 -18.85 -13.38
C MET A 1 31.17 -18.14 -12.34
N TRP A 2 31.17 -16.80 -12.32
CA TRP A 2 30.47 -16.00 -11.31
C TRP A 2 29.10 -15.63 -11.89
N CYS A 3 28.02 -16.07 -11.22
CA CYS A 3 26.65 -15.83 -11.69
C CYS A 3 26.28 -14.33 -11.57
N ASN A 4 25.99 -13.73 -12.72
CA ASN A 4 25.40 -12.40 -12.86
C ASN A 4 23.93 -12.42 -12.41
N GLY A 5 23.69 -12.28 -11.12
CA GLY A 5 22.34 -12.23 -10.53
C GLY A 5 22.10 -11.05 -9.59
N PHE A 6 22.92 -9.99 -9.66
CA PHE A 6 22.73 -8.80 -8.82
C PHE A 6 21.67 -7.89 -9.43
N VAL A 7 20.44 -7.96 -8.92
CA VAL A 7 19.40 -6.98 -9.23
C VAL A 7 19.64 -5.76 -8.35
N SER A 8 20.33 -4.75 -8.87
CA SER A 8 20.38 -3.42 -8.25
C SER A 8 19.03 -2.74 -8.47
N LYS A 9 18.11 -2.82 -7.51
CA LYS A 9 16.88 -2.00 -7.55
C LYS A 9 17.27 -0.53 -7.28
N PRO A 10 17.02 0.41 -8.21
CA PRO A 10 17.12 1.83 -7.89
C PRO A 10 15.96 2.19 -6.95
N LEU A 11 16.29 2.57 -5.72
CA LEU A 11 15.31 2.93 -4.69
C LEU A 11 14.88 4.39 -4.89
N CYS A 12 13.82 4.62 -5.67
CA CYS A 12 13.24 5.95 -5.85
C CYS A 12 12.64 6.52 -4.54
N GLY A 13 13.08 7.72 -4.16
CA GLY A 13 12.40 8.64 -3.24
C GLY A 13 12.93 8.66 -1.79
N ASN A 14 13.68 9.71 -1.41
CA ASN A 14 13.99 10.15 -0.03
C ASN A 14 14.11 9.01 1.01
N ASN A 15 14.97 8.04 0.71
CA ASN A 15 14.82 6.63 1.08
C ASN A 15 15.72 6.19 2.25
N LEU A 16 16.15 7.08 3.13
CA LEU A 16 17.12 6.74 4.18
C LEU A 16 16.55 5.68 5.14
N GLU A 17 15.32 5.88 5.62
CA GLU A 17 14.60 4.90 6.47
C GLU A 17 14.37 3.56 5.76
N HIS A 18 14.06 3.59 4.46
CA HIS A 18 13.88 2.38 3.67
C HIS A 18 15.19 1.62 3.45
N ILE A 19 16.32 2.33 3.27
CA ILE A 19 17.64 1.72 3.14
C ILE A 19 18.05 1.07 4.46
N PHE A 20 17.84 1.76 5.59
CA PHE A 20 18.14 1.20 6.91
C PHE A 20 17.23 0.02 7.25
N ARG A 21 15.93 0.10 6.92
CA ARG A 21 15.00 -1.03 7.08
C ARG A 21 15.41 -2.20 6.20
N ALA A 22 15.74 -1.98 4.92
CA ALA A 22 16.21 -3.03 4.03
C ALA A 22 17.55 -3.63 4.48
N ALA A 23 18.44 -2.84 5.07
CA ALA A 23 19.69 -3.32 5.65
C ALA A 23 19.45 -4.10 6.96
N ALA A 24 18.46 -3.72 7.77
CA ALA A 24 18.08 -4.43 9.00
C ALA A 24 17.36 -5.75 8.72
N GLU A 25 16.58 -5.80 7.64
CA GLU A 25 15.91 -7.00 7.14
C GLU A 25 16.83 -7.87 6.25
N ALA A 26 18.07 -7.45 6.03
CA ALA A 26 19.05 -8.17 5.22
C ALA A 26 19.39 -9.52 5.86
N GLY A 27 19.24 -10.60 5.10
CA GLY A 27 19.59 -11.94 5.52
C GLY A 27 21.09 -12.21 5.44
N PRO A 28 21.58 -13.36 5.95
CA PRO A 28 23.00 -13.73 5.94
C PRO A 28 23.65 -13.81 4.54
N SER A 29 22.86 -13.82 3.48
CA SER A 29 23.32 -13.87 2.09
C SER A 29 23.30 -12.51 1.39
N ASP A 30 22.76 -11.47 2.02
CA ASP A 30 22.67 -10.15 1.44
C ASP A 30 23.98 -9.38 1.60
N ILE A 31 24.33 -8.57 0.58
CA ILE A 31 25.61 -7.87 0.53
C ILE A 31 25.38 -6.37 0.66
N LEU A 32 26.01 -5.77 1.66
CA LEU A 32 26.07 -4.32 1.84
C LEU A 32 27.32 -3.76 1.15
N LYS A 33 27.14 -2.73 0.33
CA LYS A 33 28.23 -1.99 -0.32
C LYS A 33 28.15 -0.52 0.07
N LEU A 34 29.24 -0.01 0.64
CA LEU A 34 29.37 1.40 0.99
C LEU A 34 30.25 2.09 -0.05
N TYR A 35 29.81 3.23 -0.56
CA TYR A 35 30.55 4.03 -1.53
C TYR A 35 30.84 5.42 -0.99
N ASN A 36 31.99 6.00 -1.33
CA ASN A 36 32.24 7.42 -1.09
C ASN A 36 31.60 8.32 -2.16
N ALA A 37 31.66 9.64 -1.94
CA ALA A 37 31.19 10.64 -2.90
C ALA A 37 31.89 10.55 -4.27
N ALA A 38 33.10 9.97 -4.33
CA ALA A 38 33.83 9.70 -5.58
C ALA A 38 33.41 8.37 -6.26
N GLY A 39 32.43 7.64 -5.71
CA GLY A 39 31.94 6.37 -6.25
C GLY A 39 32.86 5.17 -5.97
N GLN A 40 33.84 5.31 -5.08
CA GLN A 40 34.76 4.23 -4.71
C GLN A 40 34.15 3.38 -3.60
N LEU A 41 34.26 2.05 -3.74
CA LEU A 41 33.79 1.09 -2.74
C LEU A 41 34.70 1.16 -1.49
N LEU A 42 34.08 1.34 -0.34
CA LEU A 42 34.73 1.38 0.96
C LEU A 42 34.42 0.13 1.77
N ASN A 43 35.39 -0.29 2.57
CA ASN A 43 35.20 -1.35 3.55
C ASN A 43 34.53 -0.78 4.81
N ILE A 44 33.47 -1.43 5.30
CA ILE A 44 32.77 -1.01 6.51
C ILE A 44 33.59 -1.48 7.73
N SER A 45 34.14 -0.53 8.47
CA SER A 45 34.99 -0.76 9.64
C SER A 45 34.83 0.37 10.66
N ALA A 46 35.27 0.16 11.90
CA ALA A 46 35.18 1.17 12.97
C ALA A 46 36.03 2.42 12.70
N ASP A 47 37.01 2.33 11.80
CA ASP A 47 37.93 3.41 11.45
C ASP A 47 37.38 4.35 10.36
N LEU A 48 36.14 4.14 9.91
CA LEU A 48 35.48 5.04 8.96
C LEU A 48 35.28 6.43 9.58
N LEU A 49 35.65 7.45 8.80
CA LEU A 49 35.38 8.82 9.18
C LEU A 49 33.86 9.08 9.24
N PRO A 50 33.40 9.95 10.15
CA PRO A 50 32.01 10.39 10.15
C PRO A 50 31.63 11.06 8.83
N ASN A 51 30.39 10.83 8.38
CA ASN A 51 29.83 11.55 7.25
C ASN A 51 29.84 13.07 7.52
N THR A 52 30.37 13.84 6.57
CA THR A 52 30.21 15.30 6.54
C THR A 52 29.32 15.69 5.35
N GLU A 53 28.76 16.91 5.37
CA GLU A 53 27.90 17.41 4.29
C GLU A 53 28.58 17.37 2.91
N ASP A 54 29.91 17.50 2.89
CA ASP A 54 30.73 17.46 1.67
C ASP A 54 31.16 16.04 1.24
N THR A 55 31.10 15.04 2.14
CA THR A 55 31.65 13.69 1.90
C THR A 55 30.65 12.57 2.19
N LEU A 56 29.41 12.77 1.76
CA LEU A 56 28.33 11.79 1.98
C LEU A 56 28.65 10.41 1.37
N TYR A 57 28.67 9.40 2.22
CA TYR A 57 28.68 8.00 1.80
C TYR A 57 27.31 7.58 1.27
N SER A 58 27.34 6.73 0.25
CA SER A 58 26.16 6.07 -0.31
C SER A 58 26.15 4.59 0.05
N LEU A 59 25.07 4.11 0.67
CA LEU A 59 24.90 2.70 1.03
C LEU A 59 23.99 1.99 0.01
N GLN A 60 24.45 0.89 -0.54
CA GLN A 60 23.66 0.02 -1.42
C GLN A 60 23.48 -1.34 -0.76
N VAL A 61 22.21 -1.75 -0.57
CA VAL A 61 21.84 -3.09 -0.14
C VAL A 61 21.56 -3.92 -1.37
N LEU A 62 22.37 -4.95 -1.61
CA LEU A 62 22.16 -5.91 -2.68
C LEU A 62 21.59 -7.18 -2.07
N GLN A 63 20.27 -7.36 -2.22
CA GLN A 63 19.65 -8.63 -1.87
C GLN A 63 20.13 -9.70 -2.84
N VAL A 64 20.72 -10.77 -2.31
CA VAL A 64 21.02 -11.95 -3.11
C VAL A 64 19.75 -12.75 -3.20
N VAL A 65 18.90 -12.37 -4.16
CA VAL A 65 17.83 -13.26 -4.59
C VAL A 65 18.54 -14.39 -5.32
N ALA A 66 18.74 -15.51 -4.63
CA ALA A 66 19.08 -16.75 -5.30
C ALA A 66 18.14 -16.85 -6.50
N ALA A 67 18.68 -17.11 -7.69
CA ALA A 67 17.93 -17.27 -8.93
C ALA A 67 16.98 -18.49 -8.91
N ASN A 68 16.54 -18.91 -7.73
CA ASN A 68 15.69 -20.03 -7.43
C ASN A 68 14.23 -19.57 -7.47
N GLY A 69 13.77 -18.96 -8.58
CA GLY A 69 12.35 -18.71 -8.85
C GLY A 69 11.57 -17.83 -7.86
N LEU A 70 12.13 -17.47 -6.70
CA LEU A 70 11.44 -16.79 -5.61
C LEU A 70 11.07 -15.35 -5.96
N ALA A 71 11.86 -14.68 -6.80
CA ALA A 71 11.49 -13.37 -7.34
C ALA A 71 10.21 -13.43 -8.20
N MET A 72 10.07 -14.45 -9.05
CA MET A 72 8.85 -14.65 -9.84
C MET A 72 7.68 -15.12 -8.97
N LEU A 73 7.93 -15.97 -7.97
CA LEU A 73 6.92 -16.36 -6.99
C LEU A 73 6.43 -15.16 -6.18
N GLN A 74 7.30 -14.21 -5.83
CA GLN A 74 6.91 -13.01 -5.09
C GLN A 74 6.01 -12.09 -5.93
N GLU A 75 6.28 -11.97 -7.24
CA GLU A 75 5.47 -11.17 -8.15
C GLU A 75 4.11 -11.84 -8.44
N SER A 76 4.09 -13.15 -8.70
CA SER A 76 2.85 -13.90 -8.91
C SER A 76 1.98 -13.93 -7.65
N THR A 77 2.58 -14.16 -6.48
CA THR A 77 1.87 -14.18 -5.20
C THR A 77 1.33 -12.79 -4.85
N CYS A 78 2.07 -11.72 -5.17
CA CYS A 78 1.60 -10.35 -4.97
C CYS A 78 0.40 -10.02 -5.88
N ALA A 79 0.42 -10.46 -7.14
CA ALA A 79 -0.71 -10.30 -8.06
C ALA A 79 -1.94 -11.09 -7.59
N GLU A 80 -1.75 -12.32 -7.11
CA GLU A 80 -2.82 -13.17 -6.57
C GLU A 80 -3.43 -12.57 -5.29
N LEU A 81 -2.61 -12.03 -4.38
CA LEU A 81 -3.08 -11.36 -3.16
C LEU A 81 -3.90 -10.10 -3.48
N LYS A 82 -3.45 -9.27 -4.44
CA LYS A 82 -4.22 -8.10 -4.90
C LYS A 82 -5.55 -8.50 -5.53
N SER A 83 -5.56 -9.58 -6.30
CA SER A 83 -6.79 -10.14 -6.87
C SER A 83 -7.76 -10.61 -5.78
N LEU A 84 -7.24 -11.28 -4.75
CA LEU A 84 -8.04 -11.71 -3.60
C LEU A 84 -8.61 -10.51 -2.82
N GLU A 85 -7.79 -9.48 -2.54
CA GLU A 85 -8.21 -8.25 -1.89
C GLU A 85 -9.35 -7.56 -2.65
N ALA A 86 -9.22 -7.43 -3.99
CA ALA A 86 -10.25 -6.84 -4.83
C ALA A 86 -11.58 -7.60 -4.76
N ARG A 87 -11.52 -8.94 -4.76
CA ARG A 87 -12.70 -9.81 -4.62
C ARG A 87 -13.36 -9.68 -3.26
N VAL A 88 -12.58 -9.67 -2.18
CA VAL A 88 -13.10 -9.49 -0.81
C VAL A 88 -13.77 -8.12 -0.68
N SER A 89 -13.10 -7.05 -1.12
CA SER A 89 -13.68 -5.70 -1.14
C SER A 89 -14.98 -5.62 -1.95
N ALA A 90 -15.10 -6.36 -3.06
CA ALA A 90 -16.34 -6.40 -3.84
C ALA A 90 -17.48 -7.08 -3.08
N VAL A 91 -17.19 -8.22 -2.43
CA VAL A 91 -18.15 -8.94 -1.59
C VAL A 91 -18.60 -8.08 -0.40
N GLU A 92 -17.67 -7.40 0.29
CA GLU A 92 -18.00 -6.51 1.40
C GLU A 92 -18.92 -5.35 0.97
N ARG A 93 -18.67 -4.77 -0.20
CA ARG A 93 -19.52 -3.71 -0.77
C ARG A 93 -20.92 -4.23 -1.10
N GLN A 94 -21.01 -5.44 -1.67
CA GLN A 94 -22.29 -6.08 -1.97
C GLN A 94 -23.07 -6.38 -0.69
N MET A 95 -22.43 -6.96 0.33
CA MET A 95 -23.06 -7.22 1.62
C MET A 95 -23.54 -5.93 2.28
N ARG A 96 -22.77 -4.83 2.23
CA ARG A 96 -23.23 -3.53 2.75
C ARG A 96 -24.46 -3.00 2.02
N ALA A 97 -24.59 -3.26 0.72
CA ALA A 97 -25.75 -2.85 -0.08
C ALA A 97 -26.97 -3.76 0.15
N GLU A 98 -26.76 -5.02 0.52
CA GLU A 98 -27.81 -6.02 0.78
C GLU A 98 -28.26 -6.07 2.24
N LEU A 99 -27.60 -5.33 3.14
CA LEU A 99 -28.08 -5.21 4.52
C LEU A 99 -29.43 -4.50 4.53
N PRO A 100 -30.45 -5.06 5.21
CA PRO A 100 -31.73 -4.41 5.39
C PRO A 100 -31.53 -3.01 5.95
N LEU A 101 -32.31 -2.04 5.46
CA LEU A 101 -32.33 -0.71 6.04
C LEU A 101 -32.63 -0.83 7.55
N PRO A 102 -31.96 -0.07 8.43
CA PRO A 102 -32.29 -0.07 9.84
C PRO A 102 -33.79 0.18 10.04
N ALA A 103 -34.43 -0.50 11.00
CA ALA A 103 -35.88 -0.44 11.19
C ALA A 103 -36.43 1.00 11.25
N ALA A 104 -35.68 1.92 11.89
CA ALA A 104 -36.02 3.33 11.94
C ALA A 104 -36.15 4.01 10.55
N VAL A 105 -35.36 3.58 9.56
CA VAL A 105 -35.42 4.10 8.18
C VAL A 105 -36.61 3.50 7.43
N GLU A 106 -36.97 2.24 7.69
CA GLU A 106 -38.20 1.66 7.13
C GLU A 106 -39.48 2.28 7.71
N ASP A 107 -39.49 2.57 9.01
CA ASP A 107 -40.60 3.25 9.67
C ASP A 107 -40.76 4.68 9.14
N LEU A 108 -39.65 5.42 8.99
CA LEU A 108 -39.66 6.74 8.37
C LEU A 108 -40.16 6.70 6.93
N ARG A 109 -39.74 5.71 6.14
CA ARG A 109 -40.24 5.53 4.76
C ARG A 109 -41.75 5.31 4.75
N ARG A 110 -42.29 4.52 5.68
CA ARG A 110 -43.74 4.34 5.84
C ARG A 110 -44.46 5.65 6.19
N GLU A 111 -43.91 6.45 7.09
CA GLU A 111 -44.47 7.76 7.43
C GLU A 111 -44.44 8.74 6.26
N VAL A 112 -43.35 8.76 5.48
CA VAL A 112 -43.22 9.62 4.28
C VAL A 112 -44.22 9.22 3.21
N GLU A 113 -44.40 7.92 2.96
CA GLU A 113 -45.40 7.41 2.02
C GLU A 113 -46.83 7.74 2.49
N ALA A 114 -47.14 7.53 3.77
CA ALA A 114 -48.42 7.90 4.35
C ALA A 114 -48.68 9.42 4.27
N PHE A 115 -47.63 10.23 4.43
CA PHE A 115 -47.72 11.67 4.27
C PHE A 115 -47.97 12.06 2.81
N ARG A 116 -47.28 11.43 1.85
CA ARG A 116 -47.50 11.64 0.42
C ARG A 116 -48.92 11.30 0.02
N GLU A 117 -49.44 10.14 0.45
CA GLU A 117 -50.82 9.73 0.16
C GLU A 117 -51.82 10.75 0.73
N ARG A 118 -51.58 11.27 1.94
CA ARG A 118 -52.41 12.34 2.51
C ARG A 118 -52.37 13.62 1.67
N LEU A 119 -51.20 14.02 1.16
CA LEU A 119 -51.09 15.18 0.28
C LEU A 119 -51.78 14.98 -1.07
N GLU A 120 -51.79 13.75 -1.59
CA GLU A 120 -52.42 13.41 -2.87
C GLU A 120 -53.94 13.23 -2.75
N THR A 121 -54.45 12.85 -1.58
CA THR A 121 -55.88 12.60 -1.33
C THR A 121 -56.62 13.77 -0.69
N ASP A 122 -55.90 14.76 -0.15
CA ASP A 122 -56.51 15.95 0.42
C ASP A 122 -56.66 17.05 -0.65
N GLU A 123 -57.85 17.13 -1.26
CA GLU A 123 -58.25 18.19 -2.20
C GLU A 123 -58.24 19.60 -1.54
N GLY A 124 -57.98 19.70 -0.22
CA GLY A 124 -57.97 20.93 0.57
C GLY A 124 -56.65 21.71 0.63
N LEU A 125 -55.58 21.30 -0.03
CA LEU A 125 -54.27 21.97 0.04
C LEU A 125 -54.14 23.24 -0.83
N SER A 126 -55.24 23.96 -1.04
CA SER A 126 -55.25 25.27 -1.69
C SER A 126 -54.61 26.40 -0.85
N TRP A 127 -54.10 26.09 0.35
CA TRP A 127 -53.59 27.07 1.34
C TRP A 127 -52.09 26.92 1.65
N LEU A 128 -51.37 26.01 0.99
CA LEU A 128 -49.91 25.84 1.16
C LEU A 128 -49.07 26.82 0.31
N GLY A 129 -49.72 27.87 -0.23
CA GLY A 129 -49.09 28.92 -1.01
C GLY A 129 -49.73 30.28 -0.76
N GLU A 130 -49.41 30.87 0.39
CA GLU A 130 -49.22 32.32 0.57
C GLU A 130 -47.97 32.57 1.42
#